data_AF-A0A645FVA0-F1
#
_entry.id   AF-A0A645FVA0-F1
#
_cell.length_a   1.000
_cell.length_b   1.000
_cell.length_c   1.000
_cell.angle_alpha   90.00
_cell.angle_beta   90.00
_cell.angle_gamma   90.00
#
_symmetry.space_group_name_H-M   'P 1'
#
loop_
_entity.id
_entity.type
_entity.pdbx_description
1 polymer ?
#
loop_
_entity_poly.entity_id
_entity_poly.type
_entity_poly.pdbx_seq_one_letter_code
_entity_poly.pdbx_strand_id
1 'polypeptide(L)'
;MIGIKPGYYTRLGAAIRHATGLLDTQKVSRRVLLILSDGKPNDLDLYDGRYGIEDTRMAVIEARRRGVVPFCVTIDREGASYLPHLFGPQGYAVLRKPEELPLHLPLFYAQLTR
;
A
#
# COMPACT_ATOMS: atom_id res chain seq x y z
N MET A 1 -23.06 7.74 10.56
CA MET A 1 -22.34 6.70 9.78
C MET A 1 -21.55 7.38 8.68
N ILE A 2 -20.24 7.55 8.85
CA ILE A 2 -19.37 7.99 7.75
C ILE A 2 -19.01 6.72 6.97
N GLY A 3 -19.87 6.36 6.01
CA GLY A 3 -19.57 5.30 5.06
C GLY A 3 -18.76 5.88 3.92
N ILE A 4 -17.49 5.48 3.81
CA ILE A 4 -16.69 5.74 2.62
C ILE A 4 -17.34 4.96 1.48
N LYS A 5 -18.03 5.66 0.58
CA LYS A 5 -18.52 5.06 -0.68
C LYS A 5 -17.33 4.92 -1.63
N PRO A 6 -17.11 3.76 -2.26
CA PRO A 6 -16.13 3.63 -3.33
C PRO A 6 -16.59 4.51 -4.50
N GLY A 7 -15.90 5.64 -4.67
CA GLY A 7 -15.97 6.41 -5.91
C GLY A 7 -15.15 5.64 -6.94
N TYR A 8 -15.73 5.40 -8.11
CA TYR A 8 -15.05 4.88 -9.30
C TYR A 8 -13.60 5.40 -9.36
N TYR A 9 -12.66 4.49 -9.67
CA TYR A 9 -11.21 4.70 -9.79
C TYR A 9 -10.44 4.74 -8.46
N THR A 10 -9.89 3.59 -8.04
CA THR A 10 -8.96 3.47 -6.90
C THR A 10 -7.66 4.21 -7.20
N ARG A 11 -7.56 5.52 -6.97
CA ARG A 11 -6.35 6.33 -7.23
C ARG A 11 -5.22 6.04 -6.22
N LEU A 12 -4.72 4.80 -6.15
CA LEU A 12 -3.72 4.40 -5.16
C LEU A 12 -2.43 5.23 -5.29
N GLY A 13 -1.97 5.51 -6.50
CA GLY A 13 -0.85 6.44 -6.73
C GLY A 13 -1.09 7.84 -6.16
N ALA A 14 -2.28 8.41 -6.35
CA ALA A 14 -2.62 9.71 -5.76
C ALA A 14 -2.71 9.65 -4.22
N ALA A 15 -3.28 8.58 -3.66
CA ALA A 15 -3.36 8.37 -2.22
C ALA A 15 -1.96 8.26 -1.59
N ILE A 16 -1.05 7.51 -2.23
CA ILE A 16 0.35 7.38 -1.80
C ILE A 16 1.04 8.74 -1.83
N ARG A 17 0.92 9.51 -2.91
CA ARG A 17 1.52 10.85 -3.01
C ARG A 17 0.98 11.82 -1.95
N HIS A 18 -0.33 11.80 -1.74
CA HIS A 18 -0.97 12.62 -0.71
C HIS A 18 -0.47 12.26 0.69
N ALA A 19 -0.50 10.96 1.04
CA ALA A 19 -0.01 10.49 2.33
C ALA A 19 1.49 10.75 2.52
N THR A 20 2.29 10.62 1.46
CA THR A 20 3.71 10.98 1.46
C THR A 20 3.90 12.46 1.78
N GLY A 21 3.12 13.35 1.16
CA GLY A 21 3.14 14.78 1.46
C GLY A 21 2.77 15.10 2.92
N LEU A 22 1.81 14.39 3.50
CA LEU A 22 1.50 14.51 4.93
C LEU A 22 2.67 14.04 5.80
N LEU A 23 3.28 12.90 5.47
CA LEU A 23 4.44 12.37 6.20
C LEU A 23 5.68 13.26 6.06
N ASP A 24 5.86 13.96 4.94
CA ASP A 24 6.95 14.92 4.72
C ASP A 24 6.94 16.08 5.74
N THR A 25 5.79 16.40 6.32
CA THR A 25 5.68 17.44 7.36
C THR A 25 6.12 16.97 8.75
N GLN A 26 6.32 15.67 8.96
CA GLN A 26 6.58 15.09 10.27
C GLN A 26 8.09 15.06 10.56
N LYS A 27 8.50 15.66 11.70
CA LYS A 27 9.91 15.68 12.16
C LYS A 27 10.29 14.40 12.90
N VAL A 28 10.21 13.26 12.20
CA VAL A 28 10.58 11.95 12.73
C VAL A 28 11.70 11.32 11.89
N SER A 29 12.59 10.56 12.52
CA SER A 29 13.72 9.91 11.85
C SER A 29 13.29 8.89 10.80
N ARG A 30 12.10 8.29 10.97
CA ARG A 30 11.55 7.30 10.04
C ARG A 30 10.07 7.50 9.82
N ARG A 31 9.66 7.52 8.55
CA ARG A 31 8.27 7.72 8.13
C ARG A 31 7.80 6.46 7.42
N VAL A 32 6.83 5.78 8.02
CA VAL A 32 6.26 4.53 7.47
C VAL A 32 4.87 4.84 6.93
N LEU A 33 4.59 4.41 5.70
CA LEU A 33 3.28 4.47 5.09
C LEU A 33 2.73 3.04 4.98
N LEU A 34 1.81 2.69 5.87
CA LEU A 34 1.12 1.41 5.82
C LEU A 34 -0.09 1.51 4.89
N ILE A 35 -0.16 0.63 3.90
CA ILE A 35 -1.25 0.55 2.93
C ILE A 35 -2.01 -0.75 3.21
N LEU A 36 -3.31 -0.64 3.46
CA LEU A 36 -4.19 -1.80 3.67
C LEU A 36 -5.11 -1.92 2.45
N SER A 37 -5.12 -3.09 1.80
CA SER A 37 -6.00 -3.38 0.67
C SER A 37 -6.71 -4.71 0.91
N ASP A 38 -8.01 -4.79 0.62
CA ASP A 38 -8.78 -6.03 0.75
C ASP A 38 -8.63 -6.95 -0.48
N GLY A 39 -7.76 -6.58 -1.43
CA GLY A 39 -7.32 -7.49 -2.47
C GLY A 39 -8.40 -8.02 -3.38
N LYS A 40 -9.57 -7.38 -3.43
CA LYS A 40 -10.66 -7.91 -4.24
C LYS A 40 -10.25 -7.86 -5.72
N PRO A 41 -10.45 -8.95 -6.46
CA PRO A 41 -10.24 -8.98 -7.91
C PRO A 41 -10.97 -7.81 -8.59
N ASN A 42 -12.19 -7.44 -8.20
CA ASN A 42 -12.87 -6.28 -8.80
C ASN A 42 -12.24 -4.89 -8.52
N ASP A 43 -11.26 -4.74 -7.62
CA ASP A 43 -10.51 -3.48 -7.42
C ASP A 43 -9.18 -3.45 -8.20
N LEU A 44 -8.74 -4.59 -8.76
CA LEU A 44 -7.47 -4.77 -9.50
C LEU A 44 -7.66 -5.38 -10.91
N ASP A 45 -8.62 -6.28 -11.10
CA ASP A 45 -9.01 -6.92 -12.36
C ASP A 45 -9.95 -6.07 -13.21
N LEU A 46 -10.73 -5.15 -12.61
CA LEU A 46 -11.36 -4.04 -13.35
C LEU A 46 -10.40 -2.85 -13.55
N TYR A 47 -9.16 -2.97 -13.06
CA TYR A 47 -8.10 -1.96 -13.12
C TYR A 47 -7.26 -2.14 -14.40
N ASP A 48 -7.98 -2.19 -15.51
CA ASP A 48 -7.61 -2.75 -16.81
C ASP A 48 -6.56 -1.89 -17.56
N GLY A 49 -5.31 -1.87 -17.07
CA GLY A 49 -4.19 -1.33 -17.82
C GLY A 49 -2.87 -1.26 -17.06
N ARG A 50 -1.78 -1.62 -17.76
CA ARG A 50 -0.37 -1.38 -17.35
C ARG A 50 -0.14 0.00 -16.74
N TYR A 51 -0.88 1.02 -17.18
CA TYR A 51 -0.80 2.38 -16.68
C TYR A 51 -1.11 2.53 -15.19
N GLY A 52 -2.11 1.83 -14.67
CA GLY A 52 -2.50 1.95 -13.26
C GLY A 52 -1.48 1.33 -12.30
N ILE A 53 -0.95 0.17 -12.69
CA ILE A 53 0.17 -0.49 -12.02
C ILE A 53 1.41 0.42 -12.06
N GLU A 54 1.72 0.96 -13.23
CA GLU A 54 2.91 1.79 -13.40
C GLU A 54 2.82 3.14 -12.67
N ASP A 55 1.66 3.81 -12.64
CA ASP A 55 1.47 5.02 -11.84
C ASP A 55 1.63 4.74 -10.35
N THR A 56 1.05 3.64 -9.86
CA THR A 56 1.21 3.20 -8.47
C THR A 56 2.67 2.92 -8.14
N ARG A 57 3.38 2.22 -9.03
CA ARG A 57 4.81 1.93 -8.90
C ARG A 57 5.62 3.22 -8.82
N MET A 58 5.33 4.19 -9.68
CA MET A 58 5.99 5.48 -9.67
C MET A 58 5.72 6.24 -8.37
N ALA A 59 4.49 6.23 -7.86
CA ALA A 59 4.17 6.82 -6.56
C ALA A 59 4.93 6.16 -5.40
N VAL A 60 5.09 4.82 -5.42
CA VAL A 60 5.91 4.09 -4.44
C VAL A 60 7.38 4.51 -4.51
N ILE A 61 7.92 4.67 -5.73
CA ILE A 61 9.31 5.14 -5.94
C ILE A 61 9.49 6.57 -5.44
N GLU A 62 8.53 7.46 -5.73
CA GLU A 62 8.53 8.83 -5.24
C GLU A 62 8.52 8.88 -3.71
N ALA A 63 7.66 8.10 -3.06
CA ALA A 63 7.61 8.00 -1.60
C ALA A 63 8.97 7.58 -1.01
N ARG A 64 9.60 6.55 -1.58
CA ARG A 64 10.94 6.07 -1.17
C ARG A 64 12.01 7.14 -1.30
N ARG A 65 12.02 7.87 -2.43
CA ARG A 65 12.97 8.96 -2.67
C ARG A 65 12.84 10.07 -1.63
N ARG A 66 11.65 10.25 -1.04
CA ARG A 66 11.42 11.21 0.04
C ARG A 66 11.71 10.65 1.42
N GLY A 67 12.21 9.42 1.55
CA GLY A 67 12.50 8.77 2.83
C GLY A 67 11.27 8.23 3.55
N VAL A 68 10.15 8.08 2.83
CA VAL A 68 8.96 7.36 3.32
C VAL A 68 9.10 5.89 2.94
N VAL A 69 8.78 5.00 3.87
CA VAL A 69 8.81 3.54 3.71
C VAL A 69 7.38 3.05 3.47
N PRO A 70 6.94 2.90 2.21
CA PRO A 70 5.65 2.30 1.91
C PRO A 70 5.69 0.78 2.14
N PHE A 71 4.68 0.26 2.82
CA PHE A 71 4.48 -1.17 3.08
C PHE A 71 3.01 -1.55 2.88
N CYS A 72 2.75 -2.52 2.01
CA CYS A 72 1.40 -2.96 1.69
C CYS A 72 1.02 -4.24 2.44
N VAL A 73 -0.13 -4.26 3.12
CA VAL A 73 -0.72 -5.47 3.67
C VAL A 73 -2.02 -5.73 2.93
N THR A 74 -2.13 -6.92 2.35
CA THR A 74 -3.31 -7.31 1.58
C THR A 74 -3.77 -8.72 1.92
N ILE A 75 -5.03 -9.03 1.66
CA ILE A 75 -5.56 -10.41 1.67
C ILE A 75 -5.68 -11.00 0.25
N ASP A 76 -5.24 -10.24 -0.76
CA ASP A 76 -5.20 -10.66 -2.17
C ASP A 76 -4.22 -11.81 -2.37
N ARG A 77 -4.72 -12.99 -2.73
CA ARG A 77 -3.87 -14.14 -3.07
C ARG A 77 -3.37 -14.08 -4.51
N GLU A 78 -4.06 -13.37 -5.39
CA GLU A 78 -3.69 -13.15 -6.80
C GLU A 78 -2.66 -12.01 -6.93
N GLY A 79 -2.58 -11.17 -5.89
CA GLY A 79 -1.62 -10.07 -5.76
C GLY A 79 -0.15 -10.45 -5.80
N ALA A 80 0.18 -11.73 -5.63
CA ALA A 80 1.55 -12.23 -5.76
C ALA A 80 2.20 -11.88 -7.12
N SER A 81 1.41 -11.65 -8.17
CA SER A 81 1.90 -11.33 -9.51
C SER A 81 2.42 -9.88 -9.66
N TYR A 82 1.74 -8.89 -9.07
CA TYR A 82 2.04 -7.47 -9.26
C TYR A 82 2.64 -6.78 -8.02
N LEU A 83 2.40 -7.29 -6.80
CA LEU A 83 2.93 -6.69 -5.57
C LEU A 83 4.46 -6.61 -5.53
N PRO A 84 5.23 -7.63 -5.98
CA PRO A 84 6.69 -7.51 -6.09
C PRO A 84 7.12 -6.39 -7.03
N HIS A 85 6.35 -6.14 -8.10
CA HIS A 85 6.66 -5.08 -9.06
C HIS A 85 6.38 -3.68 -8.50
N LEU A 86 5.29 -3.53 -7.71
CA LEU A 86 4.91 -2.27 -7.08
C LEU A 86 5.79 -1.94 -5.86
N PHE A 87 5.89 -2.88 -4.92
CA PHE A 87 6.45 -2.68 -3.59
C PHE A 87 7.79 -3.41 -3.38
N GLY A 88 8.28 -4.19 -4.33
CA GLY A 88 9.50 -4.98 -4.16
C GLY A 88 9.33 -6.15 -3.17
N PRO A 89 10.34 -7.04 -3.07
CA PRO A 89 10.20 -8.32 -2.36
C PRO A 89 9.90 -8.22 -0.86
N GLN A 90 10.28 -7.11 -0.21
CA GLN A 90 10.10 -6.90 1.23
C GLN A 90 9.13 -5.74 1.54
N GLY A 91 8.45 -5.19 0.52
CA GLY A 91 7.55 -4.05 0.70
C GLY A 91 6.09 -4.41 0.88
N TYR A 92 5.77 -5.70 1.05
CA TYR A 92 4.40 -6.15 1.23
C TYR A 92 4.29 -7.41 2.10
N ALA A 93 3.08 -7.67 2.60
CA ALA A 93 2.68 -8.91 3.21
C ALA A 93 1.29 -9.32 2.71
N VAL A 94 1.12 -10.61 2.43
CA VAL A 94 -0.17 -11.20 2.07
C VAL A 94 -0.69 -12.03 3.25
N LEU A 95 -1.80 -11.61 3.82
CA LEU A 95 -2.51 -12.32 4.88
C LEU A 95 -3.49 -13.31 4.26
N ARG A 96 -3.72 -14.43 4.94
CA ARG A 96 -4.64 -15.47 4.43
C ARG A 96 -6.07 -15.14 4.74
N LYS A 97 -6.31 -14.43 5.85
CA LYS A 97 -7.63 -14.00 6.31
C LYS A 97 -7.56 -12.63 7.00
N PRO A 98 -8.61 -11.81 6.94
CA PRO A 98 -8.65 -10.49 7.58
C PRO A 98 -8.42 -10.54 9.09
N GLU A 99 -8.83 -11.62 9.76
CA GLU A 99 -8.71 -11.77 11.22
C GLU A 99 -7.25 -11.89 11.68
N GLU A 100 -6.32 -12.17 10.76
CA GLU A 100 -4.88 -12.21 11.03
C GLU A 100 -4.28 -10.80 11.14
N LEU A 101 -4.95 -9.76 10.61
CA LEU A 101 -4.40 -8.42 10.54
C LEU A 101 -4.00 -7.84 11.92
N PRO A 102 -4.86 -7.89 12.97
CA PRO A 102 -4.48 -7.37 14.29
C PRO A 102 -3.29 -8.09 14.91
N LEU A 103 -3.10 -9.38 14.61
CA LEU A 103 -1.98 -10.18 15.11
C LEU A 103 -0.65 -9.82 14.43
N HIS A 104 -0.70 -9.58 13.12
CA HIS A 104 0.50 -9.33 12.32
C HIS A 104 0.92 -7.86 12.27
N LEU A 105 -0.02 -6.93 12.45
CA LEU A 105 0.25 -5.49 12.38
C LEU A 105 1.36 -5.01 13.32
N PRO A 106 1.43 -5.43 14.61
CA PRO A 106 2.53 -5.08 15.50
C PRO A 106 3.88 -5.61 15.00
N LEU A 107 3.90 -6.81 14.42
CA LEU A 107 5.12 -7.41 13.88
C LEU A 107 5.64 -6.63 12.67
N PHE A 108 4.75 -6.25 11.75
CA PHE A 108 5.11 -5.41 10.61
C PHE A 108 5.62 -4.04 11.07
N TYR A 109 4.93 -3.40 12.02
CA TYR A 109 5.38 -2.13 12.57
C TYR A 109 6.78 -2.24 13.20
N ALA A 110 7.04 -3.27 14.00
CA ALA A 110 8.34 -3.51 14.61
C ALA A 110 9.44 -3.76 13.56
N GLN A 111 9.16 -4.49 12.49
CA GLN A 111 10.12 -4.69 11.39
C GLN A 111 10.41 -3.39 10.64
N LEU A 112 9.39 -2.56 10.45
CA LEU A 112 9.46 -1.30 9.70
C LEU A 112 10.03 -0.14 10.50
N THR A 113 10.22 -0.28 11.81
CA THR A 113 10.72 0.78 12.70
C THR A 113 12.07 0.48 13.36
N ARG A 114 12.68 -0.69 13.08
CA ARG A 114 14.04 -1.05 13.52
C ARG A 114 15.14 -0.27 12.82
#